data_AF-A0A645G379-F1
#
_entry.id   AF-A0A645G379-F1
#
_cell.length_a   1.000
_cell.length_b   1.000
_cell.length_c   1.000
_cell.angle_alpha   90.00
_cell.angle_beta   90.00
_cell.angle_gamma   90.00
#
_symmetry.space_group_name_H-M   'P 1'
#
loop_
_entity.id
_entity.type
_entity.pdbx_description
1 polymer ?
#
loop_
_entity_poly.entity_id
_entity_poly.type
_entity_poly.pdbx_seq_one_letter_code
_entity_poly.pdbx_strand_id
1 'polypeptide(L)'
;MLTHAHSDHIGAMEPLRREYGIQVLAGEKEDVVLKDPSINLTTMIGAGKSFSADRLLKDGEIFEAGKMEFKVIFTPGHTCGSICYICQDTMIAGDTLFLGSCGRTDFPTGDWQTMNESLRLLKNLNGDYTVYPGHGPATTLEAERRTNMFMR
;
A
#
# COMPACT_ATOMS: atom_id res chain seq x y z
N MET A 1 5.64 5.55 7.00
CA MET A 1 5.62 4.55 5.91
C MET A 1 4.24 4.58 5.30
N LEU A 2 4.13 4.60 3.98
CA LEU A 2 2.87 4.64 3.23
C LEU A 2 2.79 3.40 2.33
N THR A 3 1.68 2.68 2.37
CA THR A 3 1.40 1.59 1.41
C THR A 3 1.05 2.14 0.03
N HIS A 4 0.32 3.25 0.01
CA HIS A 4 0.00 4.07 -1.16
C HIS A 4 -0.42 5.46 -0.68
N ALA A 5 -0.75 6.37 -1.61
CA ALA A 5 -0.95 7.79 -1.35
C ALA A 5 -2.34 8.31 -1.73
N HIS A 6 -3.39 7.52 -1.54
CA HIS A 6 -4.74 8.09 -1.57
C HIS A 6 -5.06 8.88 -0.29
N SER A 7 -5.97 9.84 -0.43
CA SER A 7 -6.22 10.92 0.53
C SER A 7 -6.48 10.46 1.97
N ASP A 8 -7.14 9.33 2.15
CA ASP A 8 -7.50 8.74 3.43
C ASP A 8 -6.33 8.05 4.13
N HIS A 9 -5.23 7.78 3.41
CA HIS A 9 -3.99 7.22 3.95
C HIS A 9 -2.91 8.29 4.22
N ILE A 10 -3.10 9.51 3.71
CA ILE A 10 -2.10 10.61 3.82
C ILE A 10 -2.62 11.86 4.53
N GLY A 11 -3.89 11.90 4.94
CA GLY A 11 -4.53 13.11 5.47
C GLY A 11 -3.82 13.74 6.67
N ALA A 12 -3.23 12.92 7.55
CA ALA A 12 -2.46 13.36 8.73
C ALA A 12 -0.94 13.37 8.52
N MET A 13 -0.45 13.05 7.32
CA MET A 13 0.97 12.82 7.06
C MET A 13 1.84 14.05 7.38
N GLU A 14 1.51 15.22 6.82
CA GLU A 14 2.31 16.44 7.00
C GLU A 14 2.31 16.99 8.44
N PRO A 15 1.16 17.07 9.15
CA PRO A 15 1.14 17.41 10.57
C PRO A 15 2.07 16.50 11.40
N LEU A 16 1.96 15.18 11.24
CA LEU A 16 2.79 14.21 11.97
C LEU A 16 4.27 14.32 11.61
N ARG A 17 4.59 14.49 10.33
CA ARG A 17 5.97 14.69 9.85
C ARG A 17 6.63 15.89 10.55
N ARG A 18 5.91 17.01 10.65
CA ARG A 18 6.41 18.25 11.28
C ARG A 18 6.51 18.13 12.80
N GLU A 19 5.51 17.54 13.43
CA GLU A 19 5.46 17.40 14.89
C GLU A 19 6.59 16.50 15.42
N TYR A 20 6.84 15.38 14.74
CA TYR A 20 7.80 14.37 15.22
C TYR A 20 9.15 14.39 14.49
N GLY A 21 9.30 15.20 13.44
CA GLY A 21 10.54 15.23 12.65
C GLY A 21 10.86 13.89 11.97
N ILE A 22 9.84 13.09 11.65
CA ILE A 22 9.98 11.74 11.11
C ILE A 22 10.01 11.74 9.58
N GLN A 23 10.60 10.69 8.99
CA GLN A 23 10.65 10.51 7.55
C GLN A 23 9.37 9.87 7.00
N VAL A 24 8.97 10.33 5.81
CA VAL A 24 7.94 9.70 4.98
C VAL A 24 8.60 8.76 3.98
N LEU A 25 8.19 7.51 3.99
CA LEU A 25 8.65 6.47 3.06
C LEU A 25 7.46 6.04 2.20
N ALA A 26 7.65 5.93 0.89
CA ALA A 26 6.64 5.46 -0.07
C ALA A 26 7.31 4.61 -1.18
N GLY A 27 6.52 3.85 -1.96
CA GLY A 27 7.04 3.14 -3.13
C GLY A 27 7.54 4.10 -4.20
N GLU A 28 8.59 3.74 -4.95
CA GLU A 28 9.23 4.64 -5.92
C GLU A 28 8.29 5.18 -7.01
N LYS A 29 7.27 4.40 -7.38
CA LYS A 29 6.26 4.80 -8.35
C LYS A 29 5.13 5.62 -7.74
N GLU A 30 5.04 5.71 -6.42
CA GLU A 30 3.95 6.42 -5.72
C GLU A 30 4.19 7.94 -5.68
N ASP A 31 5.38 8.40 -6.05
CA ASP A 31 5.74 9.82 -6.10
C ASP A 31 4.80 10.63 -7.01
N VAL A 32 4.32 10.04 -8.12
CA VAL A 32 3.36 10.71 -9.01
C VAL A 32 1.98 10.87 -8.35
N VAL A 33 1.56 9.91 -7.52
CA VAL A 33 0.30 9.96 -6.78
C VAL A 33 0.41 11.03 -5.69
N LEU A 34 1.48 11.00 -4.88
CA LEU A 34 1.72 11.98 -3.81
C LEU A 34 1.66 13.43 -4.31
N LYS A 35 2.26 13.70 -5.49
CA LYS A 35 2.43 15.05 -6.00
C LYS A 35 1.18 15.64 -6.65
N ASP A 36 0.28 14.83 -7.20
CA ASP A 36 -0.88 15.31 -7.93
C ASP A 36 -2.19 15.17 -7.11
N PRO A 37 -2.80 16.28 -6.69
CA PRO A 37 -4.05 16.27 -5.92
C PRO A 37 -5.23 15.56 -6.59
N SER A 38 -5.25 15.49 -7.93
CA SER A 38 -6.28 14.80 -8.69
C SER A 38 -6.07 13.29 -8.72
N ILE A 39 -4.83 12.83 -8.54
CA ILE A 39 -4.46 11.40 -8.49
C ILE A 39 -4.54 10.90 -7.03
N ASN A 40 -4.01 11.64 -6.05
CA ASN A 40 -4.14 11.28 -4.63
C ASN A 40 -5.55 11.50 -4.04
N LEU A 41 -6.50 12.00 -4.84
CA LEU A 41 -7.92 12.19 -4.48
C LEU A 41 -8.19 13.23 -3.38
N THR A 42 -7.22 14.05 -2.98
CA THR A 42 -7.45 15.09 -1.96
C THR A 42 -8.45 16.16 -2.41
N THR A 43 -8.58 16.37 -3.72
CA THR A 43 -9.61 17.26 -4.30
C THR A 43 -11.03 16.78 -4.03
N MET A 44 -11.25 15.49 -3.77
CA MET A 44 -12.58 14.94 -3.48
C MET A 44 -13.05 15.24 -2.06
N ILE A 45 -12.12 15.53 -1.14
CA ILE A 45 -12.40 15.74 0.29
C ILE A 45 -12.10 17.16 0.77
N GLY A 46 -11.63 18.04 -0.12
CA GLY A 46 -11.34 19.44 0.22
C GLY A 46 -10.41 20.12 -0.77
N ALA A 47 -9.62 21.07 -0.28
CA ALA A 47 -8.58 21.70 -1.08
C ALA A 47 -7.51 20.66 -1.44
N GLY A 48 -7.24 20.52 -2.74
CA GLY A 48 -6.23 19.59 -3.25
C GLY A 48 -4.84 19.89 -2.66
N LYS A 49 -4.13 18.85 -2.24
CA LYS A 49 -2.81 18.94 -1.62
C LYS A 49 -1.80 18.07 -2.34
N SER A 50 -0.60 18.62 -2.49
CA SER A 50 0.57 17.93 -3.02
C SER A 50 1.50 17.57 -1.87
N PHE A 51 2.13 16.41 -1.97
CA PHE A 51 2.98 15.84 -0.93
C PHE A 51 4.29 15.32 -1.50
N SER A 52 5.22 14.98 -0.62
CA SER A 52 6.51 14.37 -0.98
C SER A 52 6.90 13.32 0.06
N ALA A 53 7.58 12.27 -0.40
CA ALA A 53 8.26 11.32 0.47
C ALA A 53 9.73 11.72 0.64
N ASP A 54 10.30 11.45 1.81
CA ASP A 54 11.74 11.59 2.08
C ASP A 54 12.55 10.45 1.43
N ARG A 55 11.95 9.26 1.33
CA ARG A 55 12.56 8.09 0.71
C ARG A 55 11.59 7.33 -0.17
N LEU A 56 12.08 6.97 -1.35
CA LEU A 56 11.39 6.15 -2.32
C LEU A 56 11.98 4.74 -2.26
N LEU A 57 11.13 3.78 -1.91
CA LEU A 57 11.48 2.39 -1.69
C LEU A 57 11.37 1.58 -2.97
N LYS A 58 12.27 0.62 -3.16
CA LYS A 58 12.25 -0.32 -4.29
C LYS A 58 11.62 -1.66 -3.92
N ASP A 59 11.20 -2.40 -4.93
CA ASP A 59 10.72 -3.77 -4.72
C ASP A 59 11.83 -4.65 -4.14
N GLY A 60 11.48 -5.47 -3.16
CA GLY A 60 12.41 -6.33 -2.44
C GLY A 60 13.38 -5.61 -1.49
N GLU A 61 13.31 -4.28 -1.38
CA GLU A 61 14.13 -3.52 -0.42
C GLU A 61 13.79 -3.95 1.01
N ILE A 62 14.82 -4.02 1.85
CA ILE A 62 14.69 -4.23 3.28
C ILE A 62 15.16 -2.97 4.00
N PHE A 63 14.39 -2.51 4.98
CA PHE A 63 14.78 -1.39 5.82
C PHE A 63 14.33 -1.56 7.25
N GLU A 64 14.98 -0.83 8.14
CA GLU A 64 14.67 -0.83 9.57
C GLU A 64 13.86 0.40 9.96
N ALA A 65 12.88 0.20 10.84
CA ALA A 65 12.25 1.27 11.60
C ALA A 65 12.30 0.90 13.09
N GLY A 66 13.21 1.53 13.82
CA GLY A 66 13.52 1.16 15.20
C GLY A 66 14.19 -0.22 15.26
N LYS A 67 13.53 -1.19 15.88
CA LYS A 67 14.02 -2.59 15.99
C LYS A 67 13.30 -3.56 15.05
N MET A 68 12.42 -3.04 14.19
CA MET A 68 11.64 -3.83 13.27
C MET A 68 12.25 -3.75 11.88
N GLU A 69 12.39 -4.90 11.23
CA GLU A 69 12.82 -5.03 9.85
C GLU A 69 11.60 -5.20 8.95
N PHE A 70 11.51 -4.38 7.89
CA PHE A 70 10.44 -4.42 6.92
C PHE A 70 10.99 -4.77 5.54
N LYS A 71 10.41 -5.81 4.94
CA LYS A 71 10.60 -6.13 3.53
C LYS A 71 9.49 -5.51 2.69
N VAL A 72 9.88 -4.82 1.63
CA VAL A 72 8.96 -4.20 0.66
C VAL A 72 8.60 -5.21 -0.42
N ILE A 73 7.31 -5.27 -0.76
CA ILE A 73 6.80 -6.01 -1.91
C ILE A 73 5.94 -5.05 -2.72
N PHE A 74 6.30 -4.83 -3.98
CA PHE A 74 5.49 -4.03 -4.87
C PHE A 74 4.22 -4.78 -5.26
N THR A 75 3.09 -4.09 -5.10
CA THR A 75 1.77 -4.61 -5.44
C THR A 75 0.94 -3.55 -6.18
N PRO A 76 1.43 -3.04 -7.33
CA PRO A 76 0.70 -2.03 -8.10
C PRO A 76 -0.65 -2.55 -8.60
N GLY A 77 -1.53 -1.61 -8.95
CA GLY A 77 -2.83 -1.89 -9.55
C GLY A 77 -3.96 -1.12 -8.89
N HIS A 78 -3.93 -0.94 -7.57
CA HIS A 78 -4.80 0.04 -6.89
C HIS A 78 -4.29 1.45 -7.14
N THR A 79 -2.99 1.65 -6.90
CA THR A 79 -2.19 2.75 -7.45
C THR A 79 -0.98 2.18 -8.19
N CYS A 80 -0.31 3.00 -9.00
CA CYS A 80 0.89 2.56 -9.72
C CYS A 80 2.13 2.28 -8.84
N GLY A 81 2.15 2.75 -7.59
CA GLY A 81 3.23 2.56 -6.62
C GLY A 81 2.80 1.92 -5.30
N SER A 82 1.64 1.27 -5.27
CA SER A 82 1.17 0.50 -4.13
C SER A 82 2.20 -0.56 -3.72
N ILE A 83 2.46 -0.67 -2.41
CA ILE A 83 3.37 -1.63 -1.81
C ILE A 83 2.75 -2.28 -0.57
N CYS A 84 3.05 -3.55 -0.38
CA CYS A 84 2.88 -4.27 0.87
C CYS A 84 4.19 -4.23 1.68
N TYR A 85 4.08 -4.22 3.01
CA TYR A 85 5.21 -4.40 3.91
C TYR A 85 5.09 -5.72 4.66
N ILE A 86 6.15 -6.53 4.66
CA ILE A 86 6.26 -7.72 5.51
C ILE A 86 7.18 -7.40 6.69
N CYS A 87 6.72 -7.71 7.90
CA CYS A 87 7.52 -7.71 9.11
C CYS A 87 7.19 -8.96 9.91
N GLN A 88 8.14 -9.90 10.01
CA GLN A 88 7.91 -11.22 10.60
C GLN A 88 6.72 -11.93 9.92
N ASP A 89 5.77 -12.48 10.69
CA ASP A 89 4.58 -13.18 10.20
C ASP A 89 3.39 -12.23 9.91
N THR A 90 3.67 -10.94 9.70
CA THR A 90 2.65 -9.90 9.43
C THR A 90 2.88 -9.24 8.08
N MET A 91 1.78 -8.99 7.36
CA MET A 91 1.73 -8.20 6.13
C MET A 91 0.82 -6.99 6.32
N ILE A 92 1.35 -5.78 6.12
CA ILE A 92 0.57 -4.55 5.97
C ILE A 92 0.29 -4.40 4.47
N ALA A 93 -0.93 -4.70 4.05
CA ALA A 93 -1.28 -4.83 2.64
C ALA A 93 -1.84 -3.54 2.00
N GLY A 94 -2.19 -2.54 2.83
CA GLY A 94 -2.92 -1.37 2.36
C GLY A 94 -4.15 -1.79 1.56
N ASP A 95 -4.34 -1.15 0.42
CA ASP A 95 -5.50 -1.38 -0.44
C ASP A 95 -5.22 -2.41 -1.55
N THR A 96 -4.29 -3.34 -1.32
CA THR A 96 -4.05 -4.44 -2.26
C THR A 96 -4.99 -5.62 -1.98
N LEU A 97 -4.96 -6.15 -0.75
CA LEU A 97 -5.66 -7.38 -0.37
C LEU A 97 -6.55 -7.14 0.86
N PHE A 98 -7.82 -7.51 0.75
CA PHE A 98 -8.82 -7.40 1.81
C PHE A 98 -9.39 -8.78 2.16
N LEU A 99 -10.11 -8.89 3.29
CA LEU A 99 -10.90 -10.09 3.60
C LEU A 99 -11.91 -10.37 2.47
N GLY A 100 -11.69 -11.44 1.71
CA GLY A 100 -12.56 -11.87 0.61
C GLY A 100 -12.65 -10.92 -0.58
N SER A 101 -11.79 -9.89 -0.66
CA SER A 101 -11.82 -8.88 -1.73
C SER A 101 -10.41 -8.33 -2.04
N CYS A 102 -10.32 -7.34 -2.94
CA CYS A 102 -9.12 -6.56 -3.23
C CYS A 102 -9.45 -5.07 -3.41
N GLY A 103 -8.43 -4.23 -3.55
CA GLY A 103 -8.61 -2.82 -3.90
C GLY A 103 -9.29 -2.62 -5.24
N ARG A 104 -9.99 -1.49 -5.36
CA ARG A 104 -10.54 -1.02 -6.63
C ARG A 104 -9.43 -0.51 -7.56
N THR A 105 -9.67 -0.52 -8.86
CA THR A 105 -8.65 -0.20 -9.88
C THR A 105 -9.14 0.81 -10.93
N ASP A 106 -10.21 1.54 -10.62
CA ASP A 106 -10.89 2.47 -11.54
C ASP A 106 -10.55 3.94 -11.27
N PHE A 107 -9.69 4.22 -10.29
CA PHE A 107 -9.11 5.54 -10.05
C PHE A 107 -7.88 5.82 -10.94
N PRO A 108 -7.43 7.08 -11.05
CA PRO A 108 -6.22 7.41 -11.79
C PRO A 108 -5.04 6.53 -11.37
N THR A 109 -4.28 6.03 -12.36
CA THR A 109 -3.19 5.05 -12.21
C THR A 109 -3.60 3.63 -11.81
N GLY A 110 -4.87 3.40 -11.47
CA GLY A 110 -5.41 2.08 -11.23
C GLY A 110 -5.49 1.25 -12.52
N ASP A 111 -5.18 -0.04 -12.41
CA ASP A 111 -5.23 -0.99 -13.52
C ASP A 111 -5.52 -2.42 -13.02
N TRP A 112 -6.57 -3.03 -13.58
CA TRP A 112 -7.01 -4.37 -13.17
C TRP A 112 -6.00 -5.45 -13.54
N GLN A 113 -5.37 -5.37 -14.72
CA GLN A 113 -4.41 -6.38 -15.14
C GLN A 113 -3.21 -6.41 -14.20
N THR A 114 -2.70 -5.23 -13.86
CA THR A 114 -1.60 -5.04 -12.91
C THR A 114 -1.99 -5.49 -11.50
N MET A 115 -3.19 -5.14 -11.01
CA MET A 115 -3.71 -5.64 -9.72
C MET A 115 -3.76 -7.17 -9.68
N ASN A 116 -4.28 -7.79 -10.73
CA ASN A 116 -4.38 -9.24 -10.83
C ASN A 116 -3.00 -9.92 -10.83
N GLU A 117 -1.98 -9.32 -11.44
CA GLU A 117 -0.59 -9.79 -11.33
C GLU A 117 -0.05 -9.67 -9.90
N SER A 118 -0.31 -8.56 -9.21
CA SER A 118 0.03 -8.36 -7.80
C SER A 118 -0.63 -9.38 -6.88
N LEU A 119 -1.92 -9.67 -7.07
CA LEU A 119 -2.65 -10.68 -6.29
C LEU A 119 -2.11 -12.10 -6.54
N ARG A 120 -1.73 -12.43 -7.78
CA ARG A 120 -1.04 -13.70 -8.10
C ARG A 120 0.33 -13.79 -7.45
N LEU A 121 1.08 -12.69 -7.40
CA LEU A 121 2.34 -12.63 -6.67
C LEU A 121 2.11 -12.93 -5.19
N LEU A 122 1.15 -12.25 -4.54
CA LEU A 122 0.82 -12.48 -3.12
C LEU A 122 0.36 -13.91 -2.87
N LYS A 123 -0.47 -14.49 -3.75
CA LYS A 123 -0.92 -15.88 -3.69
C LYS A 123 0.26 -16.86 -3.61
N ASN A 124 1.32 -16.59 -4.37
CA ASN A 124 2.49 -17.46 -4.50
C ASN A 124 3.60 -17.17 -3.49
N LEU A 125 3.43 -16.20 -2.58
CA LEU A 125 4.39 -16.00 -1.49
C LEU A 125 4.46 -17.23 -0.60
N ASN A 126 5.62 -17.49 0.00
CA ASN A 126 5.76 -18.53 1.02
C ASN A 126 5.29 -18.02 2.38
N GLY A 127 4.72 -18.91 3.19
CA GLY A 127 4.24 -18.62 4.55
C GLY A 127 2.75 -18.26 4.61
N ASP A 128 2.25 -18.13 5.83
CA ASP A 128 0.92 -17.63 6.15
C ASP A 128 1.07 -16.38 7.01
N TYR A 129 0.81 -15.22 6.41
CA TYR A 129 0.94 -13.93 7.10
C TYR A 129 -0.41 -13.50 7.64
N THR A 130 -0.43 -12.89 8.82
CA THR A 130 -1.57 -12.07 9.24
C THR A 130 -1.60 -10.83 8.36
N VAL A 131 -2.68 -10.66 7.60
CA VAL A 131 -2.85 -9.57 6.64
C VAL A 131 -3.67 -8.46 7.29
N TYR A 132 -3.06 -7.27 7.40
CA TYR A 132 -3.73 -6.05 7.80
C TYR A 132 -4.03 -5.18 6.56
N PRO A 133 -5.31 -5.11 6.14
CA PRO A 133 -5.71 -4.26 5.04
C PRO A 133 -5.76 -2.78 5.45
N GLY A 134 -5.87 -1.89 4.46
CA GLY A 134 -6.19 -0.48 4.69
C GLY A 134 -7.61 -0.28 5.21
N HIS A 135 -8.54 -1.18 4.86
CA HIS A 135 -9.93 -1.14 5.28
C HIS A 135 -10.49 -2.52 5.62
N GLY A 136 -11.41 -2.54 6.59
CA GLY A 136 -12.06 -3.77 7.03
C GLY A 136 -11.23 -4.60 8.02
N PRO A 137 -11.68 -5.81 8.36
CA PRO A 137 -11.01 -6.67 9.33
C PRO A 137 -9.73 -7.29 8.75
N ALA A 138 -8.81 -7.65 9.66
CA ALA A 138 -7.66 -8.48 9.31
C ALA A 138 -8.08 -9.89 8.85
N THR A 139 -7.21 -10.54 8.09
CA THR A 139 -7.35 -11.92 7.59
C THR A 139 -6.00 -12.64 7.62
N THR A 140 -5.91 -13.85 7.08
CA THR A 140 -4.62 -14.52 6.84
C THR A 140 -4.42 -14.80 5.36
N LEU A 141 -3.17 -14.81 4.90
CA LEU A 141 -2.86 -15.07 3.49
C LEU A 141 -3.37 -16.45 3.06
N GLU A 142 -3.29 -17.45 3.93
CA GLU A 142 -3.82 -18.78 3.64
C GLU A 142 -5.36 -18.83 3.55
N ALA A 143 -6.06 -18.06 4.40
CA ALA A 143 -7.51 -17.93 4.26
C ALA A 143 -7.88 -17.33 2.89
N GLU A 144 -7.21 -16.23 2.50
CA GLU A 144 -7.47 -15.56 1.22
C GLU A 144 -7.11 -16.44 0.02
N ARG A 145 -6.00 -17.20 0.04
CA ARG A 145 -5.69 -18.18 -1.02
C ARG A 145 -6.83 -19.19 -1.24
N ARG A 146 -7.51 -19.59 -0.17
CA ARG A 146 -8.58 -20.61 -0.23
C ARG A 146 -9.93 -20.02 -0.65
N THR A 147 -10.26 -18.81 -0.21
CA THR A 147 -11.62 -18.28 -0.32
C THR A 147 -11.76 -17.04 -1.19
N ASN A 148 -10.70 -16.25 -1.38
CA ASN A 148 -10.76 -14.99 -2.12
C ASN A 148 -10.88 -15.24 -3.63
N MET A 149 -11.96 -14.76 -4.23
CA MET A 149 -12.20 -14.97 -5.67
C MET A 149 -11.23 -14.20 -6.57
N PHE A 150 -10.66 -13.10 -6.07
CA PHE A 150 -9.70 -12.28 -6.82
C PHE A 150 -8.27 -12.86 -6.81
N MET A 151 -7.99 -13.82 -5.92
CA MET A 151 -6.71 -14.55 -5.89
C MET A 151 -6.74 -15.86 -6.69
N ARG A 152 -7.65 -16.03 -7.65
CA ARG A 152 -7.77 -17.27 -8.44
C ARG A 152 -6.76 -17.35 -9.58
#